data_AF-A0A947PXV5-F1
#
_entry.id   AF-A0A947PXV5-F1
#
_cell.length_a   1.000
_cell.length_b   1.000
_cell.length_c   1.000
_cell.angle_alpha   90.00
_cell.angle_beta   90.00
_cell.angle_gamma   90.00
#
_symmetry.space_group_name_H-M   'P 1'
#
loop_
_entity.id
_entity.type
_entity.pdbx_description
1 polymer ?
#
loop_
_entity_poly.entity_id
_entity_poly.type
_entity_poly.pdbx_seq_one_letter_code
_entity_poly.pdbx_strand_id
1 'polypeptide(L)'
;MAKGRLIVSEKDNGLVGQIRTRRLNETFQLMINTHPVGQKPASHIIIARAPAGHDFEAGLAWKYKIERGQMAGQHGFNLLFNDPDYGKPFWVSAFPVAANQWDLSVKSDEEMTDTKDQAAA
;
A
#
# COMPACT_ATOMS: atom_id res chain seq x y z
N MET A 1 -8.49 13.03 6.17
CA MET A 1 -7.31 12.31 5.64
C MET A 1 -6.16 12.34 6.64
N ALA A 2 -5.69 11.17 7.08
CA ALA A 2 -4.48 11.06 7.89
C ALA A 2 -3.26 11.11 6.96
N LYS A 3 -2.33 12.04 7.21
CA LYS A 3 -1.04 12.10 6.50
C LYS A 3 -0.05 11.15 7.17
N GLY A 4 0.64 10.37 6.35
CA GLY A 4 1.69 9.46 6.79
C GLY A 4 2.88 9.46 5.84
N ARG A 5 3.93 8.72 6.21
CA ARG A 5 5.10 8.53 5.36
C ARG A 5 5.36 7.04 5.17
N LEU A 6 5.70 6.68 3.94
CA LEU A 6 6.24 5.39 3.57
C LEU A 6 7.68 5.57 3.11
N ILE A 7 8.60 4.88 3.77
CA ILE A 7 9.99 4.77 3.32
C ILE A 7 10.13 3.39 2.74
N VAL A 8 10.57 3.32 1.47
CA VAL A 8 10.71 2.05 0.75
C VAL A 8 12.16 1.86 0.37
N SER A 9 12.76 0.74 0.73
CA SER A 9 14.10 0.34 0.28
C SER A 9 14.03 -1.01 -0.42
N GLU A 10 14.73 -1.14 -1.56
CA GLU A 10 14.90 -2.44 -2.22
C GLU A 10 15.82 -3.34 -1.40
N LYS A 11 15.40 -4.60 -1.19
CA LYS A 11 16.19 -5.63 -0.52
C LYS A 11 15.78 -7.02 -1.01
N ASP A 12 16.74 -7.84 -1.42
CA ASP A 12 16.58 -9.27 -1.70
C ASP A 12 15.31 -9.64 -2.53
N ASN A 13 15.10 -8.95 -3.66
CA ASN A 13 13.93 -9.09 -4.56
C ASN A 13 12.56 -8.67 -3.96
N GLY A 14 12.57 -7.92 -2.86
CA GLY A 14 11.40 -7.29 -2.27
C GLY A 14 11.63 -5.80 -1.98
N LEU A 15 10.56 -5.11 -1.61
CA LEU A 15 10.63 -3.72 -1.13
C LEU A 15 10.29 -3.72 0.35
N VAL A 16 11.21 -3.29 1.21
CA VAL A 16 10.94 -3.12 2.64
C VAL A 16 10.35 -1.74 2.86
N GLY A 17 9.16 -1.70 3.47
CA GLY A 17 8.42 -0.51 3.79
C GLY A 17 8.35 -0.26 5.30
N GLN A 18 8.41 1.00 5.72
CA GLN A 18 7.87 1.38 7.04
C GLN A 18 6.70 2.33 6.84
N ILE A 19 5.53 1.96 7.36
CA ILE A 19 4.35 2.82 7.37
C ILE A 19 4.25 3.52 8.71
N ARG A 20 4.27 4.86 8.67
CA ARG A 20 4.05 5.71 9.85
C ARG A 20 2.84 6.59 9.61
N THR A 21 1.81 6.38 10.40
CA THR A 21 0.60 7.21 10.49
C THR A 21 0.32 7.49 11.97
N ARG A 22 -0.70 8.31 12.27
CA ARG A 22 -1.14 8.50 13.67
C ARG A 22 -1.65 7.22 14.33
N ARG A 23 -2.02 6.20 13.54
CA ARG A 23 -2.64 4.96 14.01
C ARG A 23 -1.76 3.72 13.80
N LEU A 24 -0.68 3.84 13.05
CA LEU A 24 0.10 2.71 12.58
C LEU A 24 1.58 3.07 12.53
N ASN A 25 2.44 2.23 13.11
CA ASN A 25 3.89 2.38 13.01
C ASN A 25 4.51 1.01 12.84
N GLU A 26 4.45 0.50 11.61
CA GLU A 26 4.81 -0.89 11.33
C GLU A 26 5.80 -1.00 10.19
N THR A 27 6.63 -2.03 10.26
CA THR A 27 7.50 -2.44 9.16
C THR A 27 6.85 -3.59 8.41
N PHE A 28 6.86 -3.50 7.09
CA PHE A 28 6.34 -4.52 6.20
C PHE A 28 7.30 -4.75 5.02
N GLN A 29 7.08 -5.82 4.29
CA GLN A 29 7.78 -6.13 3.06
C GLN A 29 6.75 -6.31 1.95
N LEU A 30 6.96 -5.67 0.80
CA LEU A 30 6.28 -6.01 -0.45
C LEU A 30 7.11 -7.06 -1.15
N MET A 31 6.56 -8.26 -1.24
CA MET A 31 7.14 -9.33 -2.02
C MET A 31 6.40 -9.43 -3.35
N ILE A 32 7.11 -9.67 -4.45
CA ILE A 32 6.47 -9.90 -5.75
C ILE A 32 5.49 -11.07 -5.61
N ASN A 33 4.26 -10.87 -6.07
CA ASN A 33 3.28 -11.94 -6.09
C ASN A 33 3.63 -12.92 -7.22
N THR A 34 4.16 -14.09 -6.86
CA THR A 34 4.56 -15.14 -7.80
C THR A 34 3.41 -16.04 -8.24
N HIS A 35 2.25 -15.94 -7.59
CA HIS A 35 1.05 -16.74 -7.89
C HIS A 35 -0.17 -15.80 -8.08
N PRO A 36 -0.18 -14.99 -9.14
CA PRO A 36 -1.28 -14.05 -9.39
C PRO A 36 -2.59 -14.80 -9.72
N VAL A 37 -3.66 -14.51 -8.97
CA VAL A 37 -5.00 -15.08 -9.18
C VAL A 37 -6.00 -13.96 -9.52
N GLY A 38 -6.89 -14.21 -10.47
CA GLY A 38 -7.97 -13.29 -10.87
C GLY A 38 -7.65 -12.39 -12.07
N GLN A 39 -8.63 -11.59 -12.51
CA GLN A 39 -8.52 -10.75 -13.72
C GLN A 39 -7.59 -9.53 -13.54
N LYS A 40 -7.41 -9.04 -12.31
CA LYS A 40 -6.50 -7.94 -11.94
C LYS A 40 -5.68 -8.32 -10.71
N PRO A 41 -4.76 -9.28 -10.86
CA PRO A 41 -4.02 -9.81 -9.72
C PRO A 41 -3.16 -8.73 -9.08
N ALA A 42 -3.01 -8.80 -7.76
CA ALA A 42 -2.06 -7.97 -7.03
C ALA A 42 -0.65 -8.28 -7.55
N SER A 43 0.16 -7.23 -7.78
CA SER A 43 1.55 -7.42 -8.23
C SER A 43 2.48 -7.78 -7.09
N HIS A 44 2.09 -7.44 -5.86
CA HIS A 44 2.84 -7.75 -4.65
C HIS A 44 1.92 -8.24 -3.54
N ILE A 45 2.46 -9.04 -2.63
CA ILE A 45 1.88 -9.38 -1.34
C ILE A 45 2.56 -8.54 -0.26
N ILE A 46 1.81 -8.17 0.79
CA ILE A 46 2.30 -7.43 1.94
C ILE A 46 2.57 -8.43 3.06
N ILE A 47 3.82 -8.53 3.48
CA ILE A 47 4.23 -9.33 4.63
C ILE A 47 4.53 -8.40 5.80
N ALA A 48 3.83 -8.56 6.93
CA ALA A 48 4.14 -7.87 8.17
C ALA A 48 4.93 -8.79 9.10
N ARG A 49 5.77 -8.19 9.94
CA ARG A 49 6.52 -8.91 10.98
C ARG A 49 5.84 -8.70 12.32
N ALA A 50 5.33 -9.77 12.91
CA ALA A 50 4.78 -9.73 14.26
C ALA A 50 5.88 -9.47 15.30
N PRO A 51 5.54 -8.90 16.48
CA PRO A 51 6.49 -8.70 17.57
C PRO A 51 7.21 -9.98 18.04
N ALA A 52 6.55 -11.14 17.90
CA ALA A 52 7.11 -12.45 18.22
C ALA A 52 8.03 -13.01 17.12
N GLY A 53 8.35 -12.24 16.08
CA GLY A 53 9.32 -12.59 15.04
C GLY A 53 8.77 -13.49 13.93
N HIS A 54 7.47 -13.77 13.89
CA HIS A 54 6.85 -14.48 12.79
C HIS A 54 6.36 -13.51 11.72
N ASP A 55 6.57 -13.88 10.47
CA ASP A 55 6.12 -13.12 9.31
C ASP A 55 4.75 -13.68 8.87
N PHE A 56 3.80 -12.81 8.54
CA PHE A 56 2.47 -13.20 8.06
C PHE A 56 2.00 -12.30 6.92
N GLU A 57 1.13 -12.83 6.05
CA GLU A 57 0.51 -12.06 4.99
C GLU A 57 -0.51 -11.09 5.58
N ALA A 58 -0.20 -9.80 5.52
CA ALA A 58 -1.03 -8.72 6.05
C ALA A 58 -1.89 -8.07 4.96
N GLY A 59 -1.70 -8.43 3.69
CA GLY A 59 -2.52 -7.91 2.59
C GLY A 59 -1.87 -7.95 1.21
N LEU A 60 -2.37 -7.09 0.33
CA LEU A 60 -2.08 -7.09 -1.11
C LEU A 60 -1.71 -5.71 -1.62
N ALA A 61 -0.88 -5.63 -2.66
CA ALA A 61 -0.52 -4.37 -3.29
C ALA A 61 -0.49 -4.40 -4.82
N TRP A 62 -0.90 -3.28 -5.42
CA TRP A 62 -0.91 -3.05 -6.87
C TRP A 62 0.03 -1.90 -7.22
N LYS A 63 1.04 -2.22 -8.04
CA LYS A 63 1.92 -1.24 -8.66
C LYS A 63 1.21 -0.63 -9.87
N TYR A 64 1.11 0.69 -9.93
CA TYR A 64 0.57 1.40 -11.08
C TYR A 64 1.58 2.41 -11.64
N LYS A 65 1.30 2.95 -12.81
CA LYS A 65 2.09 4.02 -13.43
C LYS A 65 1.20 5.26 -13.56
N ILE A 66 1.71 6.41 -13.16
CA ILE A 66 0.99 7.68 -13.30
C ILE A 66 1.06 8.10 -14.77
N GLU A 67 -0.09 8.26 -15.41
CA GLU A 67 -0.14 8.52 -16.86
C GLU A 67 -0.09 10.00 -17.21
N ARG A 68 -0.60 10.89 -16.34
CA ARG A 68 -0.79 12.32 -16.62
C ARG A 68 -0.47 13.17 -15.39
N GLY A 69 -0.14 14.45 -15.62
CA GLY A 69 0.19 15.43 -14.56
C GLY A 69 1.68 15.56 -14.28
N GLN A 70 2.04 16.32 -13.24
CA GLN A 70 3.44 16.62 -12.89
C GLN A 70 4.28 15.40 -12.51
N MET A 71 3.63 14.27 -12.22
CA MET A 71 4.27 13.02 -11.82
C MET A 71 4.13 11.92 -12.89
N ALA A 72 3.76 12.28 -14.12
CA ALA A 72 3.63 11.33 -15.22
C ALA A 72 4.92 10.52 -15.43
N GLY A 73 4.76 9.23 -15.68
CA GLY A 73 5.87 8.28 -15.82
C GLY A 73 6.31 7.63 -14.52
N GLN A 74 5.99 8.20 -13.36
CA GLN A 74 6.38 7.64 -12.07
C GLN A 74 5.49 6.46 -11.65
N HIS A 75 6.06 5.54 -10.88
CA HIS A 75 5.32 4.39 -10.35
C HIS A 75 4.68 4.73 -9.01
N GLY A 76 3.50 4.15 -8.78
CA GLY A 76 2.67 4.29 -7.58
C GLY A 76 2.39 2.92 -6.94
N PHE A 77 1.96 2.91 -5.68
CA PHE A 77 1.39 1.71 -5.04
C PHE A 77 0.05 2.00 -4.39
N ASN A 78 -0.91 1.10 -4.59
CA ASN A 78 -2.09 0.97 -3.74
C ASN A 78 -1.92 -0.30 -2.91
N LEU A 79 -2.01 -0.15 -1.59
CA LEU A 79 -1.84 -1.21 -0.60
C LEU A 79 -3.18 -1.42 0.10
N LEU A 80 -3.64 -2.66 0.15
CA LEU A 80 -4.77 -3.09 0.97
C LEU A 80 -4.22 -3.89 2.13
N PHE A 81 -4.38 -3.39 3.34
CA PHE A 81 -4.08 -4.14 4.56
C PHE A 81 -5.37 -4.82 5.03
N ASN A 82 -5.32 -6.14 5.24
CA ASN A 82 -6.42 -6.97 5.71
C ASN A 82 -5.96 -7.82 6.91
N ASP A 83 -5.27 -7.17 7.84
CA ASP A 83 -4.81 -7.81 9.06
C ASP A 83 -5.92 -7.74 10.13
N PRO A 84 -6.30 -8.90 10.72
CA PRO A 84 -7.38 -8.99 11.71
C PRO A 84 -7.14 -8.10 12.93
N ASP A 85 -5.89 -7.76 13.26
CA ASP A 85 -5.57 -6.89 14.40
C ASP A 85 -6.07 -5.44 14.20
N TYR A 86 -6.33 -5.02 12.96
CA TYR A 86 -6.87 -3.69 12.67
C TYR A 86 -8.41 -3.62 12.62
N GLY A 87 -9.10 -4.74 12.83
CA GLY A 87 -10.56 -4.84 12.91
C GLY A 87 -11.34 -4.60 11.61
N LYS A 88 -10.77 -3.88 10.64
CA LYS A 88 -11.29 -3.75 9.27
C LYS A 88 -10.15 -3.51 8.26
N PRO A 89 -10.33 -3.92 6.99
CA PRO A 89 -9.37 -3.61 5.95
C PRO A 89 -9.25 -2.10 5.71
N PHE A 90 -8.08 -1.64 5.30
CA PHE A 90 -7.88 -0.24 4.92
C PHE A 90 -6.92 -0.10 3.73
N TRP A 91 -7.12 0.98 2.97
CA TRP A 91 -6.34 1.29 1.79
C TRP A 91 -5.31 2.38 2.08
N VAL A 92 -4.12 2.18 1.54
CA VAL A 92 -3.04 3.14 1.56
C VAL A 92 -2.56 3.35 0.13
N SER A 93 -2.68 4.58 -0.36
CA SER A 93 -2.03 4.99 -1.60
C SER A 93 -0.71 5.65 -1.26
N ALA A 94 0.36 5.19 -1.92
CA ALA A 94 1.69 5.73 -1.78
C ALA A 94 2.09 6.47 -3.06
N PHE A 95 2.55 7.71 -2.91
CA PHE A 95 2.98 8.57 -4.00
C PHE A 95 4.46 8.94 -3.83
N PRO A 96 5.31 8.75 -4.84
CA PRO A 96 6.73 9.06 -4.75
C PRO A 96 6.95 10.57 -4.56
N VAL A 97 7.76 10.99 -3.58
CA VAL A 97 8.09 12.41 -3.36
C VAL A 97 9.58 12.70 -3.47
N ALA A 98 10.42 11.71 -3.18
CA ALA A 98 11.87 11.74 -3.38
C ALA A 98 12.39 10.32 -3.61
N ALA A 99 13.69 10.19 -3.87
CA ALA A 99 14.33 8.87 -3.95
C ALA A 99 14.03 8.07 -2.68
N ASN A 100 13.37 6.90 -2.83
CA ASN A 100 13.01 5.99 -1.75
C ASN A 100 12.03 6.54 -0.69
N GLN A 101 11.42 7.71 -0.93
CA GLN A 101 10.46 8.33 -0.02
C GLN A 101 9.12 8.55 -0.71
N TRP A 102 8.06 8.14 -0.02
CA TRP A 102 6.71 8.15 -0.53
C TRP A 102 5.77 8.79 0.50
N ASP A 103 4.93 9.70 0.04
CA ASP A 103 3.84 10.25 0.84
C ASP A 103 2.65 9.30 0.81
N LEU A 104 1.96 9.20 1.95
CA LEU A 104 0.81 8.33 2.10
C LEU A 104 -0.50 9.10 2.17
N SER A 105 -1.49 8.57 1.47
CA SER A 105 -2.89 8.88 1.67
C SER A 105 -3.61 7.62 2.17
N VAL A 106 -4.13 7.67 3.39
CA VAL A 106 -4.89 6.56 3.98
C VAL A 106 -6.37 6.85 3.79
N LYS A 107 -7.10 5.88 3.23
CA LYS A 107 -8.56 5.89 3.13
C LYS A 107 -9.11 4.62 3.76
N SER A 108 -10.08 4.76 4.65
CA SER A 108 -10.88 3.60 5.10
C SER A 108 -11.88 3.22 4.02
N ASP A 109 -12.29 1.95 3.99
CA ASP A 109 -13.19 1.42 2.95
C ASP A 109 -14.52 2.21 2.83
N GLU A 110 -15.02 2.78 3.95
CA GLU A 110 -16.19 3.68 3.98
C GLU A 110 -16.03 4.93 3.10
N GLU A 111 -14.81 5.44 2.88
CA GLU A 111 -14.56 6.61 2.03
C GLU A 111 -14.37 6.23 0.54
N MET A 112 -14.08 4.97 0.22
CA MET A 112 -13.87 4.54 -1.18
C MET A 112 -15.18 4.19 -1.88
N THR A 113 -16.21 3.75 -1.15
CA THR A 113 -17.57 3.57 -1.71
C THR A 113 -18.19 4.89 -2.14
N ASP A 114 -17.91 5.99 -1.42
CA ASP A 114 -18.47 7.32 -1.72
C ASP A 114 -17.85 7.96 -2.97
N THR A 115 -16.64 7.55 -3.37
CA THR A 115 -15.98 8.16 -4.55
C THR A 115 -16.45 7.56 -5.87
N LYS A 116 -17.20 6.45 -5.87
CA LYS A 116 -17.80 5.89 -7.10
C LYS A 116 -19.13 6.54 -7.47
N ASP A 117 -19.86 7.12 -6.51
CA ASP A 117 -21.15 7.76 -6.78
C ASP A 117 -21.04 9.25 -7.15
N GLN A 118 -19.89 9.90 -6.94
CA GLN A 118 -19.66 11.29 -7.36
C GLN A 118 -18.99 11.48 -8.74
N ALA A 119 -18.67 10.39 -9.46
CA ALA A 119 -18.15 10.48 -10.83
C ALA A 119 -19.23 10.28 -11.92
N ALA A 120 -20.51 10.21 -11.53
CA ALA A 120 -21.64 9.96 -12.42
C ALA A 120 -22.83 10.92 -12.20
N ALA A 121 -22.54 12.20 -11.93
CA ALA A 121 -23.52 13.29 -11.99
C ALA A 121 -22.99 14.43 -12.86
#